data_AF-B8C6U4-F1
#
_entry.id   AF-B8C6U4-F1
#
_cell.length_a   1.000
_cell.length_b   1.000
_cell.length_c   1.000
_cell.angle_alpha   90.00
_cell.angle_beta   90.00
_cell.angle_gamma   90.00
#
_symmetry.space_group_name_H-M   'P 1'
#
loop_
_entity.id
_entity.type
_entity.pdbx_description
1 polymer ?
#
loop_
_entity_poly.entity_id
_entity_poly.type
_entity_poly.pdbx_seq_one_letter_code
_entity_poly.pdbx_strand_id
1 'polypeptide(L)'
;MLFGGDSFEDEQEQEVFIREWLANEAGMPDEAKELNITFYPARYHHFAQSIFALGDICDLIPNDQTDVCILEEPEHLNWYRAPGSSPWTSKFRHVLGIIHTNYKSYVRGHAPAGFLAAPLTAGVNSLVVQANCHRVVKLSSVLQSFMPGKEVVQNVHGIRSSYLEERRRIRSASASSSKKAYFIGKLLWAKGFTHLLELEFYYRQKTGNYFECEIFGSGPDEEEIKRAFQKGQGDQPLPVKFLGRADHSSLAGDEFVFVNPSLTEVLATTTAEAIAMGKFVIIPSHSSNEFFEQFPNCLTYRNRREFVSLLKYAMRNEPPPLSEELAYLLSWEAATMRCVSAAAVPKRDAARHERLVRTKESKITKTLSGLFNVGSSSSLTKSGKDVYGSIGDELSGAAVVPM
;
A
#
# COMPACT_ATOMS: atom_id res chain seq x y z
N MET A 1 13.57 -3.15 -12.00
CA MET A 1 12.53 -4.20 -12.14
C MET A 1 12.00 -4.57 -10.75
N LEU A 2 10.75 -5.01 -10.66
CA LEU A 2 10.05 -5.33 -9.40
C LEU A 2 10.68 -6.53 -8.67
N PHE A 3 11.26 -7.48 -9.41
CA PHE A 3 11.86 -8.72 -8.90
C PHE A 3 13.39 -8.70 -9.01
N GLY A 4 14.06 -7.67 -8.48
CA GLY A 4 15.53 -7.70 -8.38
C GLY A 4 16.35 -7.65 -9.69
N GLY A 5 15.72 -7.73 -10.87
CA GLY A 5 16.41 -7.92 -12.15
C GLY A 5 15.80 -9.05 -12.98
N ASP A 6 14.99 -9.90 -12.35
CA ASP A 6 14.37 -11.06 -12.96
C ASP A 6 13.21 -10.65 -13.87
N SER A 7 13.11 -11.35 -14.99
CA SER A 7 12.02 -11.28 -15.97
C SER A 7 11.57 -12.71 -16.25
N PHE A 8 10.26 -12.92 -16.29
CA PHE A 8 9.66 -14.22 -16.52
C PHE A 8 9.08 -14.30 -17.93
N GLU A 9 9.22 -15.44 -18.59
CA GLU A 9 8.65 -15.69 -19.91
C GLU A 9 7.13 -15.88 -19.84
N ASP A 10 6.64 -16.49 -18.76
CA ASP A 10 5.23 -16.77 -18.52
C ASP A 10 4.82 -16.73 -17.02
N GLU A 11 3.53 -16.95 -16.77
CA GLU A 11 2.94 -16.93 -15.43
C GLU A 11 3.42 -18.10 -14.56
N GLN A 12 3.73 -19.25 -15.18
CA GLN A 12 4.20 -20.44 -14.46
C GLN A 12 5.60 -20.22 -13.89
N GLU A 13 6.51 -19.64 -14.67
CA GLU A 13 7.85 -19.29 -14.19
C GLU A 13 7.78 -18.27 -13.05
N GLN A 14 6.92 -17.25 -13.18
CA GLN A 14 6.70 -16.27 -12.11
C GLN A 14 6.13 -16.93 -10.84
N GLU A 15 5.21 -17.88 -10.98
CA GLU A 15 4.65 -18.62 -9.85
C GLU A 15 5.72 -19.45 -9.13
N VAL A 16 6.54 -20.18 -9.88
CA VAL A 16 7.66 -20.96 -9.33
C VAL A 16 8.59 -20.06 -8.52
N PHE A 17 8.98 -18.91 -9.07
CA PHE A 17 9.80 -17.93 -8.36
C PHE A 17 9.16 -17.46 -7.04
N ILE A 18 7.86 -17.11 -7.05
CA ILE A 18 7.14 -16.67 -5.84
C ILE A 18 7.15 -17.78 -4.78
N ARG A 19 6.86 -19.02 -5.18
CA ARG A 19 6.81 -20.17 -4.25
C ARG A 19 8.19 -20.49 -3.68
N GLU A 20 9.23 -20.45 -4.50
CA GLU A 20 10.62 -20.65 -4.05
C GLU A 20 11.05 -19.53 -3.08
N TRP A 21 10.73 -18.27 -3.38
CA TRP A 21 11.00 -17.16 -2.48
C TRP A 21 10.26 -17.32 -1.15
N LEU A 22 8.98 -17.72 -1.16
CA LEU A 22 8.23 -17.97 0.06
C LEU A 22 8.88 -19.06 0.91
N ALA A 23 9.25 -20.20 0.30
CA ALA A 23 9.81 -21.33 1.02
C ALA A 23 11.23 -21.05 1.57
N ASN A 24 12.10 -20.46 0.75
CA ASN A 24 13.53 -20.36 1.04
C ASN A 24 13.93 -19.04 1.69
N GLU A 25 13.31 -17.93 1.28
CA GLU A 25 13.66 -16.59 1.75
C GLU A 25 12.69 -16.12 2.83
N ALA A 26 11.38 -16.14 2.58
CA ALA A 26 10.40 -15.65 3.55
C ALA A 26 10.26 -16.56 4.77
N GLY A 27 10.68 -17.83 4.68
CA GLY A 27 10.53 -18.82 5.75
C GLY A 27 9.09 -19.32 5.88
N MET A 28 8.35 -19.39 4.77
CA MET A 28 6.93 -19.71 4.68
C MET A 28 6.69 -20.94 3.78
N PRO A 29 7.20 -22.13 4.14
CA PRO A 29 7.19 -23.32 3.28
C PRO A 29 5.81 -23.97 3.12
N ASP A 30 4.89 -23.74 4.07
CA ASP A 30 3.53 -24.26 4.00
C ASP A 30 2.68 -23.36 3.10
N GLU A 31 2.78 -22.03 3.24
CA GLU A 31 2.14 -21.07 2.35
C GLU A 31 2.65 -21.19 0.92
N ALA A 32 3.94 -21.49 0.73
CA ALA A 32 4.50 -21.78 -0.60
C ALA A 32 3.78 -22.94 -1.31
N LYS A 33 3.14 -23.86 -0.58
CA LYS A 33 2.35 -24.99 -1.13
C LYS A 33 0.86 -24.70 -1.19
N GLU A 34 0.33 -24.05 -0.15
CA GLU A 34 -1.12 -23.88 0.04
C GLU A 34 -1.69 -22.63 -0.63
N LEU A 35 -0.86 -21.62 -0.91
CA LEU A 35 -1.31 -20.38 -1.53
C LEU A 35 -1.81 -20.64 -2.95
N ASN A 36 -3.09 -20.31 -3.19
CA ASN A 36 -3.66 -20.26 -4.52
C ASN A 36 -3.28 -18.93 -5.18
N ILE A 37 -2.60 -19.00 -6.31
CA ILE A 37 -2.14 -17.82 -7.07
C ILE A 37 -2.95 -17.76 -8.36
N THR A 38 -3.43 -16.58 -8.72
CA THR A 38 -4.13 -16.33 -9.98
C THR A 38 -3.63 -15.02 -10.53
N PHE A 39 -3.13 -15.09 -11.76
CA PHE A 39 -2.64 -13.91 -12.47
C PHE A 39 -3.77 -13.24 -13.23
N TYR A 40 -3.64 -11.94 -13.44
CA TYR A 40 -4.56 -11.17 -14.27
C TYR A 40 -3.77 -10.24 -15.20
N PRO A 41 -4.25 -10.02 -16.43
CA PRO A 41 -3.55 -9.17 -17.38
C PRO A 41 -3.52 -7.73 -16.86
N ALA A 42 -2.35 -7.11 -16.97
CA ALA A 42 -2.13 -5.73 -16.56
C ALA A 42 -1.14 -5.04 -17.50
N ARG A 43 -1.19 -3.71 -17.57
CA ARG A 43 -0.30 -2.93 -18.42
C ARG A 43 0.28 -1.75 -17.66
N TYR A 44 1.59 -1.57 -17.81
CA TYR A 44 2.28 -0.37 -17.35
C TYR A 44 1.94 0.83 -18.24
N HIS A 45 1.55 1.93 -17.61
CA HIS A 45 1.25 3.19 -18.29
C HIS A 45 2.30 4.25 -17.95
N HIS A 46 3.17 4.55 -18.91
CA HIS A 46 4.33 5.44 -18.68
C HIS A 46 3.94 6.84 -18.20
N PHE A 47 2.86 7.43 -18.71
CA PHE A 47 2.47 8.79 -18.29
C PHE A 47 1.99 8.83 -16.83
N ALA A 48 1.32 7.76 -16.37
CA ALA A 48 0.80 7.68 -15.01
C ALA A 48 1.80 7.00 -14.04
N GLN A 49 2.93 6.49 -14.57
CA GLN A 49 3.93 5.71 -13.83
C GLN A 49 3.31 4.61 -12.96
N SER A 50 2.27 3.95 -13.48
CA SER A 50 1.40 3.01 -12.74
C SER A 50 1.02 1.80 -13.60
N ILE A 51 0.65 0.69 -12.95
CA ILE A 51 0.25 -0.57 -13.60
C ILE A 51 -1.28 -0.71 -13.48
N PHE A 52 -1.99 -0.75 -14.60
CA PHE A 52 -3.45 -0.88 -14.58
C PHE A 52 -3.88 -2.29 -14.97
N ALA A 53 -4.90 -2.81 -14.29
CA ALA A 53 -5.55 -4.04 -14.67
C ALA A 53 -6.23 -3.90 -16.04
N LEU A 54 -6.21 -4.97 -16.83
CA LEU A 54 -6.91 -5.07 -18.10
C LEU A 54 -8.11 -6.02 -17.90
N GLY A 55 -9.32 -5.55 -18.18
CA GLY A 55 -10.55 -6.31 -17.95
C GLY A 55 -11.01 -6.27 -16.49
N ASP A 56 -11.88 -7.21 -16.11
CA ASP A 56 -12.44 -7.29 -14.76
C ASP A 56 -11.84 -8.44 -13.96
N ILE A 57 -10.95 -8.12 -13.01
CA ILE A 57 -10.33 -9.11 -12.12
C ILE A 57 -11.41 -9.88 -11.34
N CYS A 58 -12.51 -9.22 -10.99
CA CYS A 58 -13.59 -9.82 -10.22
C CYS A 58 -14.17 -11.04 -10.94
N ASP A 59 -14.23 -11.01 -12.28
CA ASP A 59 -14.82 -12.07 -13.10
C ASP A 59 -13.93 -13.33 -13.20
N LEU A 60 -12.64 -13.20 -12.92
CA LEU A 60 -11.70 -14.33 -12.90
C LEU A 60 -11.95 -15.27 -11.70
N ILE A 61 -12.60 -14.77 -10.65
CA ILE A 61 -12.77 -15.52 -9.40
C ILE A 61 -14.04 -16.39 -9.48
N PRO A 62 -13.98 -17.70 -9.21
CA PRO A 62 -15.16 -18.57 -9.22
C PRO A 62 -16.24 -18.12 -8.20
N ASN A 63 -17.53 -18.30 -8.53
CA ASN A 63 -18.63 -17.85 -7.68
C ASN A 63 -18.73 -18.57 -6.34
N ASP A 64 -18.20 -19.79 -6.23
CA ASP A 64 -18.11 -20.57 -5.01
C ASP A 64 -16.97 -20.13 -4.08
N GLN A 65 -16.09 -19.22 -4.54
CA GLN A 65 -14.95 -18.67 -3.77
C GLN A 65 -15.17 -17.19 -3.43
N THR A 66 -16.35 -16.84 -2.93
CA THR A 66 -16.80 -15.43 -2.80
C THR A 66 -17.19 -15.00 -1.39
N ASP A 67 -16.60 -15.61 -0.35
CA ASP A 67 -16.91 -15.23 1.04
C ASP A 67 -16.31 -13.87 1.43
N VAL A 68 -14.99 -13.75 1.42
CA VAL A 68 -14.27 -12.54 1.85
C VAL A 68 -13.25 -12.14 0.79
N CYS A 69 -13.24 -10.87 0.43
CA CYS A 69 -12.24 -10.27 -0.44
C CYS A 69 -11.52 -9.12 0.29
N ILE A 70 -10.20 -9.07 0.15
CA ILE A 70 -9.38 -7.93 0.55
C ILE A 70 -8.82 -7.30 -0.73
N LEU A 71 -9.15 -6.04 -0.96
CA LEU A 71 -8.65 -5.25 -2.08
C LEU A 71 -7.55 -4.31 -1.58
N GLU A 72 -6.34 -4.52 -2.06
CA GLU A 72 -5.21 -3.61 -1.83
C GLU A 72 -5.28 -2.46 -2.85
N GLU A 73 -5.30 -1.21 -2.37
CA GLU A 73 -5.51 -0.01 -3.22
C GLU A 73 -6.77 -0.09 -4.09
N PRO A 74 -7.96 -0.23 -3.47
CA PRO A 74 -9.22 -0.45 -4.18
C PRO A 74 -9.56 0.67 -5.16
N GLU A 75 -9.11 1.90 -4.95
CA GLU A 75 -9.23 2.98 -5.94
C GLU A 75 -8.52 2.63 -7.25
N HIS A 76 -7.23 2.31 -7.18
CA HIS A 76 -6.38 2.09 -8.34
C HIS A 76 -6.79 0.82 -9.10
N LEU A 77 -7.12 -0.24 -8.36
CA LEU A 77 -7.65 -1.49 -8.94
C LEU A 77 -8.96 -1.30 -9.72
N ASN A 78 -9.73 -0.26 -9.41
CA ASN A 78 -11.07 -0.06 -9.97
C ASN A 78 -11.23 1.25 -10.76
N TRP A 79 -10.14 1.98 -11.04
CA TRP A 79 -10.19 3.19 -11.89
C TRP A 79 -10.61 2.87 -13.32
N TYR A 80 -10.22 1.71 -13.83
CA TYR A 80 -10.56 1.25 -15.18
C TYR A 80 -11.22 -0.13 -15.10
N ARG A 81 -12.56 -0.13 -15.00
CA ARG A 81 -13.35 -1.36 -15.07
C ARG A 81 -14.05 -1.47 -16.42
N ALA A 82 -14.23 -2.70 -16.90
CA ALA A 82 -14.96 -2.94 -18.12
C ALA A 82 -16.42 -2.46 -17.99
N PRO A 83 -17.02 -1.88 -19.04
CA PRO A 83 -18.45 -1.58 -19.04
C PRO A 83 -19.28 -2.84 -18.78
N GLY A 84 -20.26 -2.76 -17.87
CA GLY A 84 -21.10 -3.90 -17.49
C GLY A 84 -20.55 -4.76 -16.34
N SER A 85 -19.32 -4.49 -15.89
CA SER A 85 -18.71 -5.11 -14.71
C SER A 85 -19.55 -4.94 -13.45
N SER A 86 -19.72 -6.04 -12.72
CA SER A 86 -20.43 -6.04 -11.44
C SER A 86 -19.49 -5.61 -10.31
N PRO A 87 -19.90 -4.69 -9.41
CA PRO A 87 -19.05 -4.28 -8.29
C PRO A 87 -18.62 -5.48 -7.44
N TRP A 88 -17.43 -5.42 -6.82
CA TRP A 88 -16.94 -6.51 -5.95
C TRP A 88 -17.93 -6.84 -4.83
N THR A 89 -18.58 -5.81 -4.29
CA THR A 89 -19.63 -5.92 -3.25
C THR A 89 -20.87 -6.70 -3.68
N SER A 90 -21.08 -6.89 -4.98
CA SER A 90 -22.20 -7.66 -5.50
C SER A 90 -21.89 -9.15 -5.67
N LYS A 91 -20.61 -9.50 -5.75
CA LYS A 91 -20.10 -10.86 -5.88
C LYS A 91 -19.68 -11.45 -4.53
N PHE A 92 -18.92 -10.69 -3.75
CA PHE A 92 -18.41 -11.14 -2.46
C PHE A 92 -19.34 -10.78 -1.30
N ARG A 93 -19.47 -11.68 -0.32
CA ARG A 93 -20.27 -11.44 0.89
C ARG A 93 -19.66 -10.35 1.77
N HIS A 94 -18.34 -10.23 1.77
CA HIS A 94 -17.61 -9.16 2.43
C HIS A 94 -16.41 -8.69 1.61
N VAL A 95 -16.21 -7.37 1.53
CA VAL A 95 -15.10 -6.75 0.79
C VAL A 95 -14.46 -5.68 1.67
N LEU A 96 -13.20 -5.90 2.05
CA LEU A 96 -12.38 -4.96 2.78
C LEU A 96 -11.45 -4.25 1.80
N GLY A 97 -11.48 -2.92 1.75
CA GLY A 97 -10.50 -2.14 1.00
C GLY A 97 -9.40 -1.63 1.90
N ILE A 98 -8.12 -1.85 1.57
CA ILE A 98 -6.98 -1.28 2.29
C ILE A 98 -6.36 -0.16 1.44
N ILE A 99 -6.33 1.05 1.99
CA ILE A 99 -5.83 2.24 1.29
C ILE A 99 -4.37 2.46 1.64
N HIS A 100 -3.48 2.40 0.63
CA HIS A 100 -2.04 2.58 0.81
C HIS A 100 -1.53 3.92 0.33
N THR A 101 -2.04 4.41 -0.81
CA THR A 101 -1.44 5.56 -1.48
C THR A 101 -2.27 6.82 -1.28
N ASN A 102 -1.59 7.91 -0.89
CA ASN A 102 -2.22 9.23 -0.82
C ASN A 102 -2.27 9.89 -2.20
N TYR A 103 -3.12 9.38 -3.10
CA TYR A 103 -3.27 9.91 -4.46
C TYR A 103 -3.66 11.39 -4.49
N LYS A 104 -4.44 11.86 -3.50
CA LYS A 104 -4.78 13.29 -3.37
C LYS A 104 -3.53 14.14 -3.19
N SER A 105 -2.63 13.76 -2.28
CA SER A 105 -1.35 14.45 -2.07
C SER A 105 -0.44 14.31 -3.29
N TYR A 106 -0.39 13.12 -3.90
CA TYR A 106 0.42 12.86 -5.08
C TYR A 106 0.02 13.76 -6.25
N VAL A 107 -1.26 13.78 -6.63
CA VAL A 107 -1.81 14.62 -7.71
C VAL A 107 -1.60 16.10 -7.40
N ARG A 108 -1.79 16.52 -6.15
CA ARG A 108 -1.58 17.91 -5.75
C ARG A 108 -0.13 18.38 -5.98
N GLY A 109 0.84 17.50 -5.76
CA GLY A 109 2.27 17.80 -5.92
C GLY A 109 2.80 17.66 -7.34
N HIS A 110 2.20 16.79 -8.17
CA HIS A 110 2.79 16.38 -9.46
C HIS A 110 1.95 16.70 -10.69
N ALA A 111 0.64 16.98 -10.55
CA ALA A 111 -0.22 17.26 -11.70
C ALA A 111 -0.22 18.75 -12.09
N PRO A 112 -0.29 19.07 -13.40
CA PRO A 112 -0.63 20.42 -13.85
C PRO A 112 -1.96 20.88 -13.22
N ALA A 113 -1.97 22.05 -12.60
CA ALA A 113 -3.10 22.53 -11.81
C ALA A 113 -3.56 21.56 -10.70
N GLY A 114 -2.63 20.88 -10.03
CA GLY A 114 -2.89 19.87 -8.99
C GLY A 114 -3.80 20.33 -7.85
N PHE A 115 -3.91 21.63 -7.57
CA PHE A 115 -4.86 22.16 -6.58
C PHE A 115 -6.33 22.03 -7.01
N LEU A 116 -6.62 22.01 -8.32
CA LEU A 116 -7.95 21.73 -8.89
C LEU A 116 -8.16 20.23 -9.11
N ALA A 117 -7.13 19.53 -9.58
CA ALA A 117 -7.24 18.11 -9.88
C ALA A 117 -7.36 17.24 -8.62
N ALA A 118 -6.66 17.57 -7.52
CA ALA A 118 -6.65 16.75 -6.32
C ALA A 118 -8.03 16.58 -5.65
N PRO A 119 -8.87 17.64 -5.50
CA PRO A 119 -10.26 17.46 -5.05
C PRO A 119 -11.12 16.59 -5.97
N LEU A 120 -10.92 16.66 -7.28
CA LEU A 120 -11.65 15.82 -8.24
C LEU A 120 -11.23 14.34 -8.09
N THR A 121 -9.93 14.06 -8.10
CA THR A 121 -9.39 12.71 -7.85
C THR A 121 -9.87 12.16 -6.51
N ALA A 122 -9.90 12.99 -5.46
CA ALA A 122 -10.42 12.63 -4.15
C ALA A 122 -11.88 12.14 -4.22
N GLY A 123 -12.72 12.85 -4.96
CA GLY A 123 -14.12 12.49 -5.19
C GLY A 123 -14.27 11.18 -5.97
N VAL A 124 -13.53 11.04 -7.09
CA VAL A 124 -13.54 9.81 -7.91
C VAL A 124 -13.10 8.60 -7.08
N ASN A 125 -12.00 8.71 -6.35
CA ASN A 125 -11.51 7.62 -5.50
C ASN A 125 -12.56 7.24 -4.45
N SER A 126 -13.22 8.22 -3.82
CA SER A 126 -14.27 7.93 -2.83
C SER A 126 -15.45 7.19 -3.46
N LEU A 127 -15.90 7.59 -4.65
CA LEU A 127 -17.00 6.92 -5.37
C LEU A 127 -16.64 5.47 -5.73
N VAL A 128 -15.45 5.27 -6.29
CA VAL A 128 -14.95 3.96 -6.70
C VAL A 128 -14.81 3.03 -5.49
N VAL A 129 -14.23 3.52 -4.39
CA VAL A 129 -14.08 2.74 -3.15
C VAL A 129 -15.45 2.40 -2.56
N GLN A 130 -16.38 3.35 -2.49
CA GLN A 130 -17.73 3.11 -1.96
C GLN A 130 -18.54 2.11 -2.78
N ALA A 131 -18.37 2.08 -4.10
CA ALA A 131 -19.04 1.12 -4.96
C ALA A 131 -18.51 -0.32 -4.72
N ASN A 132 -17.21 -0.45 -4.42
CA ASN A 132 -16.51 -1.73 -4.43
C ASN A 132 -16.20 -2.31 -3.07
N CYS A 133 -16.26 -1.53 -1.99
CA CYS A 133 -15.92 -1.98 -0.64
C CYS A 133 -17.12 -1.96 0.31
N HIS A 134 -17.19 -2.96 1.18
CA HIS A 134 -18.13 -2.96 2.32
C HIS A 134 -17.57 -2.19 3.51
N ARG A 135 -16.24 -2.22 3.67
CA ARG A 135 -15.50 -1.56 4.74
C ARG A 135 -14.12 -1.13 4.24
N VAL A 136 -13.57 -0.08 4.81
CA VAL A 136 -12.26 0.47 4.41
C VAL A 136 -11.32 0.57 5.61
N VAL A 137 -10.07 0.17 5.41
CA VAL A 137 -8.95 0.41 6.32
C VAL A 137 -8.04 1.46 5.69
N LYS A 138 -7.80 2.54 6.41
CA LYS A 138 -6.79 3.54 6.08
C LYS A 138 -5.58 3.28 6.95
N LEU A 139 -4.40 3.14 6.35
CA LEU A 139 -3.20 2.82 7.14
C LEU A 139 -2.77 3.95 8.09
N SER A 140 -3.17 5.19 7.78
CA SER A 140 -2.99 6.33 8.69
C SER A 140 -4.05 7.42 8.46
N SER A 141 -4.07 8.39 9.37
CA SER A 141 -5.03 9.50 9.38
C SER A 141 -4.71 10.60 8.37
N VAL A 142 -3.55 10.55 7.68
CA VAL A 142 -3.21 11.48 6.59
C VAL A 142 -4.11 11.30 5.36
N LEU A 143 -4.68 10.10 5.21
CA LEU A 143 -5.55 9.76 4.10
C LEU A 143 -6.91 10.45 4.25
N GLN A 144 -7.46 10.86 3.11
CA GLN A 144 -8.82 11.40 3.04
C GLN A 144 -9.86 10.40 3.60
N SER A 145 -11.07 10.90 3.87
CA SER A 145 -12.20 9.99 4.07
C SER A 145 -12.68 9.47 2.73
N PHE A 146 -12.89 8.16 2.63
CA PHE A 146 -13.39 7.47 1.44
C PHE A 146 -14.82 6.99 1.63
N MET A 147 -15.14 6.51 2.84
CA MET A 147 -16.46 5.95 3.16
C MET A 147 -16.85 6.26 4.61
N PRO A 148 -17.34 7.49 4.88
CA PRO A 148 -17.70 7.92 6.23
C PRO A 148 -18.62 6.93 6.96
N GLY A 149 -18.25 6.59 8.20
CA GLY A 149 -18.99 5.65 9.04
C GLY A 149 -18.73 4.17 8.76
N LYS A 150 -17.96 3.82 7.73
CA LYS A 150 -17.53 2.44 7.44
C LYS A 150 -16.03 2.36 7.11
N GLU A 151 -15.26 3.29 7.65
CA GLU A 151 -13.80 3.31 7.54
C GLU A 151 -13.16 3.34 8.93
N VAL A 152 -11.96 2.78 9.03
CA VAL A 152 -11.14 2.79 10.25
C VAL A 152 -9.70 3.15 9.89
N VAL A 153 -9.02 3.87 10.78
CA VAL A 153 -7.57 4.07 10.68
C VAL A 153 -6.89 2.95 11.46
N GLN A 154 -6.15 2.08 10.78
CA GLN A 154 -5.46 0.97 11.41
C GLN A 154 -4.26 0.56 10.56
N ASN A 155 -3.07 0.54 11.17
CA ASN A 155 -1.94 -0.14 10.54
C ASN A 155 -2.16 -1.65 10.60
N VAL A 156 -2.25 -2.28 9.43
CA VAL A 156 -2.42 -3.74 9.25
C VAL A 156 -1.20 -4.41 8.61
N HIS A 157 -0.05 -3.74 8.63
CA HIS A 157 1.21 -4.29 8.14
C HIS A 157 1.98 -4.96 9.27
N GLY A 158 2.53 -6.13 8.97
CA GLY A 158 3.56 -6.79 9.75
C GLY A 158 4.93 -6.55 9.13
N ILE A 159 5.97 -6.96 9.84
CA ILE A 159 7.34 -7.03 9.34
C ILE A 159 7.86 -8.47 9.40
N ARG A 160 8.82 -8.78 8.54
CA ARG A 160 9.51 -10.07 8.52
C ARG A 160 10.25 -10.30 9.84
N SER A 161 10.20 -11.53 10.36
CA SER A 161 10.83 -11.88 11.65
C SER A 161 12.34 -11.66 11.67
N SER A 162 13.01 -11.75 10.51
CA SER A 162 14.44 -11.52 10.36
C SER A 162 14.89 -10.17 10.93
N TYR A 163 14.09 -9.11 10.80
CA TYR A 163 14.41 -7.79 11.38
C TYR A 163 14.39 -7.81 12.92
N LEU A 164 13.46 -8.56 13.52
CA LEU A 164 13.37 -8.74 14.97
C LEU A 164 14.51 -9.64 15.51
N GLU A 165 14.89 -10.65 14.72
CA GLU A 165 15.97 -11.59 15.06
C GLU A 165 17.35 -10.93 15.01
N GLU A 166 17.59 -10.07 14.03
CA GLU A 166 18.89 -9.42 13.85
C GLU A 166 19.28 -8.57 15.07
N ARG A 167 18.30 -7.91 15.71
CA ARG A 167 18.53 -7.21 16.99
C ARG A 167 19.00 -8.16 18.10
N ARG A 168 18.46 -9.38 18.17
CA ARG A 168 18.87 -10.37 19.18
C ARG A 168 20.32 -10.79 18.98
N ARG A 169 20.78 -10.86 17.73
CA ARG A 169 22.19 -11.15 17.39
C ARG A 169 23.12 -10.03 17.86
N ILE A 170 22.76 -8.77 17.63
CA ILE A 170 23.61 -7.61 17.95
C ILE A 170 23.82 -7.41 19.46
N ARG A 171 22.83 -7.71 20.31
CA ARG A 171 22.99 -7.64 21.78
C ARG A 171 24.17 -8.45 22.34
N SER A 172 24.70 -9.40 21.57
CA SER A 172 25.85 -10.24 21.95
C SER A 172 27.21 -9.63 21.58
N ALA A 173 27.25 -8.57 20.75
CA ALA A 173 28.47 -7.91 20.29
C ALA A 173 28.60 -6.50 20.90
N SER A 174 29.71 -6.23 21.59
CA SER A 174 30.03 -4.93 22.17
C SER A 174 30.19 -3.85 21.10
N ALA A 175 29.43 -2.75 21.17
CA ALA A 175 29.57 -1.61 20.25
C ALA A 175 30.26 -0.40 20.91
N SER A 176 31.38 0.03 20.32
CA SER A 176 32.05 1.31 20.56
C SER A 176 32.52 1.86 19.21
N SER A 177 31.59 2.44 18.44
CA SER A 177 31.90 3.23 17.24
C SER A 177 31.06 4.51 17.21
N SER A 178 31.51 5.53 16.48
CA SER A 178 30.73 6.75 16.27
C SER A 178 29.50 6.46 15.40
N LYS A 179 28.31 6.84 15.88
CA LYS A 179 27.06 6.65 15.13
C LYS A 179 26.94 7.67 13.99
N LYS A 180 26.27 7.27 12.92
CA LYS A 180 25.93 8.10 11.75
C LYS A 180 24.45 8.01 11.43
N ALA A 181 23.90 9.04 10.81
CA ALA A 181 22.51 9.00 10.35
C ALA A 181 22.42 8.14 9.08
N TYR A 182 21.28 7.54 8.81
CA TYR A 182 21.01 6.96 7.51
C TYR A 182 19.56 7.07 7.09
N PHE A 183 19.35 7.06 5.77
CA PHE A 183 18.06 6.96 5.12
C PHE A 183 18.10 5.76 4.17
N ILE A 184 17.02 4.99 4.09
CA ILE A 184 16.83 3.96 3.07
C ILE A 184 15.44 4.08 2.45
N GLY A 185 15.39 4.07 1.12
CA GLY A 185 14.14 4.13 0.38
C GLY A 185 14.32 4.56 -1.07
N LYS A 186 13.23 4.62 -1.82
CA LYS A 186 13.25 5.10 -3.21
C LYS A 186 13.71 6.56 -3.26
N LEU A 187 14.64 6.90 -4.15
CA LEU A 187 15.16 8.26 -4.29
C LEU A 187 14.19 9.09 -5.13
N LEU A 188 13.23 9.70 -4.44
CA LEU A 188 12.20 10.59 -4.96
C LEU A 188 12.12 11.83 -4.07
N TRP A 189 12.01 13.04 -4.63
CA TRP A 189 11.87 14.26 -3.82
C TRP A 189 10.70 14.20 -2.83
N ALA A 190 9.61 13.55 -3.25
CA ALA A 190 8.43 13.30 -2.42
C ALA A 190 8.73 12.54 -1.12
N LYS A 191 9.84 11.79 -1.04
CA LYS A 191 10.31 11.07 0.16
C LYS A 191 11.02 11.97 1.18
N GLY A 192 10.93 13.29 1.02
CA GLY A 192 11.38 14.26 2.04
C GLY A 192 12.83 14.71 1.90
N PHE A 193 13.50 14.52 0.76
CA PHE A 193 14.88 14.97 0.58
C PHE A 193 15.05 16.49 0.68
N THR A 194 14.04 17.28 0.28
CA THR A 194 14.03 18.73 0.54
C THR A 194 14.09 19.03 2.03
N HIS A 195 13.30 18.30 2.84
CA HIS A 195 13.32 18.44 4.29
C HIS A 195 14.64 17.96 4.89
N LEU A 196 15.23 16.87 4.36
CA LEU A 196 16.54 16.40 4.81
C LEU A 196 17.64 17.47 4.61
N LEU A 197 17.67 18.13 3.45
CA LEU A 197 18.57 19.25 3.17
C LEU A 197 18.36 20.41 4.15
N GLU A 198 17.11 20.78 4.41
CA GLU A 198 16.80 21.82 5.40
C GLU A 198 17.26 21.46 6.81
N LEU A 199 17.13 20.19 7.21
CA LEU A 199 17.60 19.71 8.51
C LEU A 199 19.13 19.76 8.60
N GLU A 200 19.85 19.42 7.53
CA GLU A 200 21.32 19.57 7.43
C GLU A 200 21.77 21.02 7.58
N PHE A 201 21.16 21.95 6.82
CA PHE A 201 21.48 23.37 6.92
C PHE A 201 21.20 23.93 8.31
N TYR A 202 20.05 23.56 8.89
CA TYR A 202 19.69 24.00 10.24
C TYR A 202 20.62 23.39 11.30
N TYR A 203 21.01 22.12 11.15
CA TYR A 203 21.97 21.47 12.04
C TYR A 203 23.32 22.20 12.01
N ARG A 204 23.87 22.49 10.82
CA ARG A 204 25.10 23.29 10.66
C ARG A 204 24.99 24.66 11.31
N GLN A 205 23.87 25.36 11.14
CA GLN A 205 23.66 26.66 11.79
C GLN A 205 23.75 26.57 13.32
N LYS A 206 23.38 25.43 13.91
CA LYS A 206 23.36 25.24 15.38
C LYS A 206 24.60 24.56 15.95
N THR A 207 25.37 23.84 15.15
CA THR A 207 26.51 23.03 15.63
C THR A 207 27.84 23.42 15.01
N GLY A 208 27.83 24.22 13.93
CA GLY A 208 29.01 24.56 13.14
C GLY A 208 29.33 23.54 12.03
N ASN A 209 28.75 22.33 12.07
CA ASN A 209 29.03 21.24 11.13
C ASN A 209 27.74 20.60 10.61
N TYR A 210 27.78 20.03 9.41
CA TYR A 210 26.73 19.10 8.95
C TYR A 210 26.78 17.78 9.75
N PHE A 211 25.72 16.98 9.70
CA PHE A 211 25.75 15.63 10.29
C PHE A 211 26.09 14.60 9.21
N GLU A 212 26.83 13.54 9.57
CA GLU A 212 27.12 12.47 8.62
C GLU A 212 25.87 11.65 8.32
N CYS A 213 25.57 11.44 7.04
CA CYS A 213 24.42 10.66 6.60
C CYS A 213 24.76 9.69 5.46
N GLU A 214 24.29 8.46 5.56
CA GLU A 214 24.36 7.48 4.46
C GLU A 214 22.97 7.27 3.84
N ILE A 215 22.88 7.34 2.52
CA ILE A 215 21.64 7.23 1.77
C ILE A 215 21.69 5.96 0.93
N PHE A 216 20.74 5.07 1.18
CA PHE A 216 20.55 3.81 0.47
C PHE A 216 19.27 3.84 -0.37
N GLY A 217 19.35 3.25 -1.55
CA GLY A 217 18.28 3.13 -2.52
C GLY A 217 18.65 3.68 -3.88
N SER A 218 17.67 3.63 -4.78
CA SER A 218 17.74 4.25 -6.11
C SER A 218 16.37 4.80 -6.48
N GLY A 219 16.31 5.65 -7.51
CA GLY A 219 15.04 6.23 -7.95
C GLY A 219 15.22 7.19 -9.12
N PRO A 220 14.11 7.62 -9.73
CA PRO A 220 14.17 8.48 -10.92
C PRO A 220 14.76 9.87 -10.62
N ASP A 221 14.72 10.33 -9.36
CA ASP A 221 15.25 11.64 -8.96
C ASP A 221 16.69 11.55 -8.41
N GLU A 222 17.31 10.36 -8.42
CA GLU A 222 18.60 10.08 -7.79
C GLU A 222 19.69 11.08 -8.19
N GLU A 223 19.84 11.34 -9.49
CA GLU A 223 20.88 12.24 -10.01
C GLU A 223 20.63 13.70 -9.66
N GLU A 224 19.38 14.13 -9.51
CA GLU A 224 19.05 15.49 -9.07
C GLU A 224 19.29 15.65 -7.56
N ILE A 225 18.87 14.66 -6.77
CA ILE A 225 19.09 14.62 -5.32
C ILE A 225 20.60 14.64 -5.03
N LYS A 226 21.40 13.79 -5.69
CA LYS A 226 22.88 13.80 -5.54
C LYS A 226 23.46 15.17 -5.81
N ARG A 227 23.07 15.81 -6.92
CA ARG A 227 23.54 17.17 -7.29
C ARG A 227 23.19 18.20 -6.22
N ALA A 228 21.98 18.15 -5.66
CA ALA A 228 21.56 19.08 -4.60
C ALA A 228 22.39 18.92 -3.31
N PHE A 229 22.68 17.68 -2.90
CA PHE A 229 23.51 17.39 -1.73
C PHE A 229 24.99 17.71 -1.95
N GLN A 230 25.51 17.54 -3.16
CA GLN A 230 26.88 17.93 -3.53
C GLN A 230 27.08 19.45 -3.53
N LYS A 231 26.09 20.21 -4.04
CA LYS A 231 26.16 21.67 -4.06
C LYS A 231 26.12 22.28 -2.68
N GLY A 232 25.27 21.74 -1.79
CA GLY A 232 25.11 22.23 -0.42
C GLY A 232 24.83 23.73 -0.30
N GLN A 233 25.22 24.33 0.82
CA GLN A 233 25.10 25.77 1.05
C GLN A 233 26.47 26.45 0.90
N GLY A 234 26.61 27.25 -0.17
CA GLY A 234 27.83 28.01 -0.48
C GLY A 234 28.98 27.15 -1.01
N ASP A 235 28.68 26.15 -1.83
CA ASP A 235 29.64 25.20 -2.44
C ASP A 235 30.44 24.34 -1.44
N GLN A 236 30.00 24.26 -0.18
CA GLN A 236 30.47 23.25 0.76
C GLN A 236 29.59 22.00 0.64
N PRO A 237 30.13 20.84 0.17
CA PRO A 237 29.37 19.62 0.04
C PRO A 237 28.93 19.10 1.42
N LEU A 238 27.73 18.53 1.48
CA LEU A 238 27.27 17.83 2.68
C LEU A 238 28.03 16.50 2.83
N PRO A 239 28.33 16.04 4.06
CA PRO A 239 29.03 14.78 4.33
C PRO A 239 28.07 13.58 4.17
N VAL A 240 27.53 13.44 2.97
CA VAL A 240 26.52 12.45 2.62
C VAL A 240 27.06 11.47 1.58
N LYS A 241 26.88 10.18 1.82
CA LYS A 241 27.28 9.11 0.88
C LYS A 241 26.05 8.43 0.31
N PHE A 242 25.97 8.36 -1.02
CA PHE A 242 24.95 7.60 -1.73
C PHE A 242 25.53 6.21 -2.04
N LEU A 243 24.95 5.16 -1.46
CA LEU A 243 25.50 3.81 -1.47
C LEU A 243 24.72 2.82 -2.34
N GLY A 244 23.70 3.31 -3.06
CA GLY A 244 22.87 2.47 -3.92
C GLY A 244 21.93 1.57 -3.12
N ARG A 245 21.37 0.55 -3.78
CA ARG A 245 20.39 -0.36 -3.18
C ARG A 245 21.06 -1.29 -2.17
N ALA A 246 20.39 -1.50 -1.03
CA ALA A 246 20.78 -2.49 -0.04
C ALA A 246 19.51 -3.18 0.50
N ASP A 247 19.66 -4.42 0.97
CA ASP A 247 18.67 -4.99 1.90
C ASP A 247 18.77 -4.25 3.23
N HIS A 248 17.65 -3.78 3.75
CA HIS A 248 17.63 -3.03 5.00
C HIS A 248 18.15 -3.85 6.18
N SER A 249 17.99 -5.18 6.18
CA SER A 249 18.48 -6.03 7.28
C SER A 249 20.01 -6.05 7.34
N SER A 250 20.69 -5.82 6.22
CA SER A 250 22.16 -5.74 6.17
C SER A 250 22.70 -4.49 6.88
N LEU A 251 21.84 -3.50 7.15
CA LEU A 251 22.17 -2.29 7.90
C LEU A 251 21.91 -2.43 9.39
N ALA A 252 21.59 -3.62 9.89
CA ALA A 252 21.41 -3.83 11.31
C ALA A 252 22.72 -3.55 12.08
N GLY A 253 22.60 -3.08 13.31
CA GLY A 253 23.74 -2.64 14.12
C GLY A 253 23.44 -1.34 14.87
N ASP A 254 24.31 -1.01 15.82
CA ASP A 254 24.19 0.20 16.66
C ASP A 254 24.92 1.42 16.07
N GLU A 255 25.61 1.27 14.94
CA GLU A 255 26.36 2.34 14.26
C GLU A 255 25.46 3.37 13.54
N PHE A 256 24.15 3.14 13.50
CA PHE A 256 23.22 3.86 12.66
C PHE A 256 22.01 4.40 13.43
N VAL A 257 21.68 5.67 13.17
CA VAL A 257 20.41 6.31 13.54
C VAL A 257 19.56 6.47 12.28
N PHE A 258 18.41 5.82 12.23
CA PHE A 258 17.52 5.92 11.07
C PHE A 258 16.79 7.27 11.07
N VAL A 259 16.81 7.96 9.94
CA VAL A 259 16.12 9.24 9.74
C VAL A 259 15.18 9.12 8.56
N ASN A 260 13.89 9.37 8.78
CA ASN A 260 12.91 9.52 7.71
C ASN A 260 12.21 10.87 7.86
N PRO A 261 12.51 11.87 7.01
CA PRO A 261 11.95 13.20 7.10
C PRO A 261 10.63 13.38 6.31
N SER A 262 10.09 12.32 5.70
CA SER A 262 8.91 12.44 4.86
C SER A 262 7.65 12.81 5.65
N LEU A 263 6.84 13.70 5.07
CA LEU A 263 5.54 14.14 5.57
C LEU A 263 4.37 13.66 4.68
N THR A 264 4.67 13.00 3.57
CA THR A 264 3.70 12.63 2.53
C THR A 264 3.40 11.14 2.51
N GLU A 265 4.20 10.33 3.22
CA GLU A 265 3.98 8.90 3.35
C GLU A 265 2.65 8.62 4.06
N VAL A 266 1.98 7.55 3.65
CA VAL A 266 0.85 7.02 4.42
C VAL A 266 1.38 6.15 5.56
N LEU A 267 2.30 5.26 5.25
CA LEU A 267 3.01 4.39 6.17
C LEU A 267 4.37 4.06 5.55
N ALA A 268 5.45 4.24 6.31
CA ALA A 268 6.80 3.88 5.86
C ALA A 268 7.22 2.55 6.51
N THR A 269 7.24 1.46 5.73
CA THR A 269 7.68 0.14 6.23
C THR A 269 9.12 0.17 6.71
N THR A 270 9.99 0.94 6.07
CA THR A 270 11.38 1.16 6.51
C THR A 270 11.48 1.73 7.93
N THR A 271 10.47 2.49 8.37
CA THR A 271 10.41 2.97 9.76
C THR A 271 10.10 1.82 10.71
N ALA A 272 9.14 0.95 10.37
CA ALA A 272 8.82 -0.25 11.16
C ALA A 272 10.01 -1.22 11.25
N GLU A 273 10.70 -1.44 10.12
CA GLU A 273 11.90 -2.29 10.01
C GLU A 273 13.03 -1.75 10.91
N ALA A 274 13.31 -0.44 10.86
CA ALA A 274 14.34 0.18 11.70
C ALA A 274 14.00 0.10 13.20
N ILE A 275 12.72 0.29 13.56
CA ILE A 275 12.25 0.11 14.93
C ILE A 275 12.50 -1.34 15.38
N ALA A 276 12.14 -2.32 14.55
CA ALA A 276 12.28 -3.74 14.85
C ALA A 276 13.74 -4.20 15.00
N MET A 277 14.63 -3.65 14.17
CA MET A 277 16.08 -3.82 14.31
C MET A 277 16.65 -3.13 15.56
N GLY A 278 15.81 -2.48 16.36
CA GLY A 278 16.17 -1.88 17.63
C GLY A 278 16.99 -0.60 17.48
N LYS A 279 16.88 0.12 16.36
CA LYS A 279 17.61 1.36 16.10
C LYS A 279 16.90 2.55 16.72
N PHE A 280 17.64 3.63 16.99
CA PHE A 280 16.97 4.93 17.11
C PHE A 280 16.40 5.33 15.76
N VAL A 281 15.14 5.76 15.77
CA VAL A 281 14.38 6.20 14.61
C VAL A 281 13.96 7.64 14.85
N ILE A 282 14.31 8.56 13.96
CA ILE A 282 13.94 9.98 14.06
C ILE A 282 13.03 10.34 12.88
N ILE A 283 11.78 10.66 13.19
CA ILE A 283 10.72 10.95 12.20
C ILE A 283 9.90 12.17 12.62
N PRO A 284 9.24 12.88 11.69
CA PRO A 284 8.38 13.99 12.08
C PRO A 284 7.17 13.50 12.87
N SER A 285 6.74 14.28 13.86
CA SER A 285 5.43 14.10 14.51
C SER A 285 4.35 14.51 13.53
N HIS A 286 3.75 13.50 12.89
CA HIS A 286 2.82 13.66 11.78
C HIS A 286 1.80 12.52 11.81
N SER A 287 0.60 12.78 11.32
CA SER A 287 -0.53 11.82 11.28
C SER A 287 -0.20 10.45 10.67
N SER A 288 0.74 10.40 9.71
CA SER A 288 1.23 9.16 9.11
C SER A 288 2.06 8.28 10.05
N ASN A 289 2.61 8.88 11.10
CA ASN A 289 3.59 8.27 11.99
C ASN A 289 3.01 7.93 13.37
N GLU A 290 1.73 8.21 13.61
CA GLU A 290 1.05 8.01 14.90
C GLU A 290 1.22 6.58 15.43
N PHE A 291 1.17 5.56 14.57
CA PHE A 291 1.42 4.17 14.96
C PHE A 291 2.82 3.94 15.52
N PHE A 292 3.82 4.72 15.10
CA PHE A 292 5.21 4.54 15.52
C PHE A 292 5.53 5.27 16.83
N GLU A 293 4.71 6.24 17.25
CA GLU A 293 4.95 7.04 18.46
C GLU A 293 4.91 6.22 19.76
N GLN A 294 4.31 5.02 19.72
CA GLN A 294 4.25 4.10 20.87
C GLN A 294 5.57 3.38 21.15
N PHE A 295 6.52 3.36 20.21
CA PHE A 295 7.78 2.63 20.36
C PHE A 295 8.85 3.50 21.02
N PRO A 296 9.53 3.02 22.09
CA PRO A 296 10.44 3.84 22.89
C PRO A 296 11.72 4.27 22.15
N ASN A 297 12.08 3.56 21.08
CA ASN A 297 13.19 3.90 20.19
C ASN A 297 12.77 4.77 18.99
N CYS A 298 11.49 5.16 18.90
CA CYS A 298 11.01 6.14 17.94
C CYS A 298 10.95 7.54 18.56
N LEU A 299 11.74 8.46 18.03
CA LEU A 299 11.87 9.84 18.48
C LEU A 299 11.19 10.76 17.46
N THR A 300 10.06 11.35 17.84
CA THR A 300 9.34 12.26 16.95
C THR A 300 9.71 13.72 17.16
N TYR A 301 9.81 14.49 16.07
CA TYR A 301 10.10 15.94 16.12
C TYR A 301 9.01 16.77 15.45
N ARG A 302 8.68 17.93 16.02
CA ARG A 302 7.71 18.89 15.47
C ARG A 302 8.36 20.03 14.70
N ASN A 303 9.64 20.25 14.92
CA ASN A 303 10.40 21.34 14.32
C ASN A 303 11.89 21.00 14.24
N ARG A 304 12.63 21.79 13.44
CA ARG A 304 14.06 21.57 13.19
C ARG A 304 14.93 21.64 14.45
N ARG A 305 14.53 22.40 15.48
CA ARG A 305 15.26 22.49 16.76
C ARG A 305 15.16 21.20 17.56
N GLU A 306 13.97 20.63 17.64
CA GLU A 306 13.76 19.32 18.26
C GLU A 306 14.56 18.24 17.52
N PHE A 307 14.53 18.24 16.18
CA PHE A 307 15.34 17.30 15.38
C PHE A 307 16.83 17.34 15.76
N VAL A 308 17.44 18.53 15.81
CA VAL A 308 18.87 18.67 16.20
C VAL A 308 19.13 18.09 17.60
N SER A 309 18.21 18.32 18.53
CA SER A 309 18.35 17.85 19.91
C SER A 309 18.22 16.33 19.99
N LEU A 310 17.24 15.75 19.29
CA LEU A 310 17.00 14.31 19.24
C LEU A 310 18.11 13.57 18.50
N LEU A 311 18.64 14.13 17.40
CA LEU A 311 19.77 13.55 16.69
C LEU A 311 21.00 13.51 17.59
N LYS A 312 21.33 14.61 18.29
CA LYS A 312 22.43 14.61 19.27
C LYS A 312 22.22 13.61 20.39
N TYR A 313 20.99 13.43 20.86
CA TYR A 313 20.66 12.42 21.86
C TYR A 313 20.88 11.00 21.32
N ALA A 314 20.31 10.67 20.16
CA ALA A 314 20.42 9.36 19.55
C ALA A 314 21.87 8.97 19.23
N MET A 315 22.70 9.94 18.83
CA MET A 315 24.13 9.73 18.54
C MET A 315 24.97 9.42 19.78
N ARG A 316 24.49 9.73 21.00
CA ARG A 316 25.23 9.61 22.26
C ARG A 316 24.70 8.53 23.20
N ASN A 317 23.56 7.96 22.88
CA ASN A 317 22.86 7.02 23.74
C ASN A 317 22.56 5.75 22.96
N GLU A 318 22.23 4.68 23.69
CA GLU A 318 21.70 3.46 23.11
C GLU A 318 20.17 3.50 23.03
N PRO A 319 19.57 2.94 21.97
CA PRO A 319 18.13 2.83 21.86
C PRO A 319 17.58 1.89 22.96
N PRO A 320 16.47 2.26 23.62
CA PRO A 320 15.82 1.38 24.58
C PRO A 320 15.44 0.05 23.92
N PRO A 321 15.58 -1.10 24.62
CA PRO A 321 15.14 -2.37 24.09
C PRO A 321 13.62 -2.37 23.90
N LEU A 322 13.14 -3.01 22.83
CA LEU A 322 11.72 -3.31 22.69
C LEU A 322 11.32 -4.41 23.68
N SER A 323 10.19 -4.24 24.33
CA SER A 323 9.56 -5.31 25.11
C SER A 323 9.00 -6.39 24.17
N GLU A 324 8.71 -7.57 24.70
CA GLU A 324 8.13 -8.65 23.88
C GLU A 324 6.76 -8.25 23.32
N GLU A 325 5.97 -7.50 24.09
CA GLU A 325 4.66 -6.99 23.66
C GLU A 325 4.80 -6.00 22.50
N LEU A 326 5.74 -5.05 22.59
CA LEU A 326 5.98 -4.09 21.50
C LEU A 326 6.56 -4.78 20.27
N ALA A 327 7.47 -5.74 20.44
CA ALA A 327 7.98 -6.56 19.34
C ALA A 327 6.84 -7.36 18.67
N TYR A 328 5.92 -7.92 19.46
CA TYR A 328 4.73 -8.61 18.95
C TYR A 328 3.86 -7.70 18.10
N LEU A 329 3.65 -6.43 18.49
CA LEU A 329 2.86 -5.46 17.69
C LEU A 329 3.38 -5.30 16.25
N LEU A 330 4.67 -5.51 16.02
CA LEU A 330 5.30 -5.42 14.70
C LEU A 330 5.20 -6.73 13.88
N SER A 331 4.84 -7.84 14.52
CA SER A 331 4.75 -9.15 13.85
C SER A 331 3.62 -9.24 12.82
N TRP A 332 3.75 -10.17 11.88
CA TRP A 332 2.68 -10.56 10.97
C TRP A 332 1.43 -11.06 11.70
N GLU A 333 1.59 -11.81 12.79
CA GLU A 333 0.46 -12.32 13.57
C GLU A 333 -0.38 -11.17 14.15
N ALA A 334 0.25 -10.21 14.82
CA ALA A 334 -0.45 -9.05 15.36
C ALA A 334 -1.08 -8.19 14.25
N ALA A 335 -0.39 -8.05 13.11
CA ALA A 335 -0.92 -7.35 11.94
C ALA A 335 -2.17 -8.01 11.37
N THR A 336 -2.17 -9.35 11.24
CA THR A 336 -3.32 -10.14 10.83
C THR A 336 -4.49 -9.97 11.81
N MET A 337 -4.23 -10.02 13.12
CA MET A 337 -5.27 -9.80 14.13
C MET A 337 -5.86 -8.38 14.07
N ARG A 338 -5.04 -7.36 13.80
CA ARG A 338 -5.51 -6.00 13.54
C ARG A 338 -6.35 -5.94 12.26
N CYS A 339 -5.95 -6.63 11.20
CA CYS A 339 -6.71 -6.71 9.96
C CYS A 339 -8.09 -7.35 10.17
N VAL A 340 -8.14 -8.51 10.84
CA VAL A 340 -9.40 -9.20 11.20
C VAL A 340 -10.29 -8.29 12.05
N SER A 341 -9.73 -7.63 13.05
CA SER A 341 -10.48 -6.68 13.90
C SER A 341 -10.98 -5.47 13.11
N ALA A 342 -10.16 -4.95 12.20
CA ALA A 342 -10.50 -3.83 11.35
C ALA A 342 -11.54 -4.19 10.28
N ALA A 343 -11.62 -5.46 9.87
CA ALA A 343 -12.63 -5.98 8.95
C ALA A 343 -13.99 -6.19 9.61
N ALA A 344 -14.04 -6.32 10.95
CA ALA A 344 -15.24 -6.70 11.67
C ALA A 344 -16.43 -5.75 11.41
N VAL A 345 -17.55 -6.31 10.96
CA VAL A 345 -18.78 -5.55 10.67
C VAL A 345 -19.71 -5.57 11.90
N PRO A 346 -20.33 -4.44 12.29
CA PRO A 346 -21.32 -4.43 13.36
C PRO A 346 -22.47 -5.41 13.05
N LYS A 347 -22.93 -6.17 14.06
CA LYS A 347 -24.02 -7.16 13.90
C LYS A 347 -25.27 -6.58 13.22
N ARG A 348 -25.60 -5.31 13.51
CA ARG A 348 -26.72 -4.60 12.87
C ARG A 348 -26.55 -4.48 11.36
N ASP A 349 -25.34 -4.15 10.92
CA ASP A 349 -25.05 -3.89 9.52
C ASP A 349 -24.93 -5.21 8.74
N ALA A 350 -24.38 -6.26 9.38
CA ALA A 350 -24.42 -7.63 8.87
C ALA A 350 -25.88 -8.12 8.68
N ALA A 351 -26.74 -7.97 9.70
CA ALA A 351 -28.15 -8.35 9.62
C ALA A 351 -28.95 -7.51 8.58
N ARG A 352 -28.55 -6.26 8.33
CA ARG A 352 -29.11 -5.46 7.24
C ARG A 352 -28.69 -6.02 5.88
N HIS A 353 -27.42 -6.38 5.72
CA HIS A 353 -26.90 -6.93 4.47
C HIS A 353 -27.56 -8.28 4.13
N GLU A 354 -27.66 -9.21 5.10
CA GLU A 354 -28.35 -10.49 4.91
C GLU A 354 -29.81 -10.31 4.45
N ARG A 355 -30.53 -9.33 5.01
CA ARG A 355 -31.89 -9.02 4.57
C ARG A 355 -31.96 -8.54 3.12
N LEU A 356 -31.00 -7.71 2.70
CA LEU A 356 -30.93 -7.21 1.33
C LEU A 356 -30.61 -8.34 0.34
N VAL A 357 -29.66 -9.22 0.68
CA VAL A 357 -29.31 -10.40 -0.12
C VAL A 357 -30.51 -11.32 -0.29
N ARG A 358 -31.17 -11.71 0.82
CA ARG A 358 -32.39 -12.55 0.77
C ARG A 358 -33.51 -11.91 -0.05
N THR A 359 -33.66 -10.59 0.02
CA THR A 359 -34.67 -9.87 -0.77
C THR A 359 -34.34 -9.91 -2.27
N LYS A 360 -33.06 -9.76 -2.63
CA LYS A 360 -32.59 -9.84 -4.02
C LYS A 360 -32.78 -11.26 -4.58
N GLU A 361 -32.38 -12.28 -3.83
CA GLU A 361 -32.62 -13.69 -4.17
C GLU A 361 -34.11 -13.96 -4.36
N SER A 362 -34.96 -13.57 -3.40
CA SER A 362 -36.41 -13.74 -3.50
C SER A 362 -37.02 -13.07 -4.73
N LYS A 363 -36.55 -11.87 -5.10
CA LYS A 363 -36.99 -11.19 -6.32
C LYS A 363 -36.56 -11.96 -7.57
N ILE A 364 -35.31 -12.43 -7.64
CA ILE A 364 -34.81 -13.24 -8.77
C ILE A 364 -35.62 -14.54 -8.90
N THR A 365 -35.85 -15.26 -7.79
CA THR A 365 -36.66 -16.48 -7.78
C THR A 365 -38.09 -16.20 -8.24
N LYS A 366 -38.71 -15.10 -7.80
CA LYS A 366 -40.06 -14.70 -8.25
C LYS A 366 -40.09 -14.39 -9.74
N THR A 367 -39.11 -13.63 -10.26
CA THR A 367 -39.02 -13.32 -11.69
C THR A 367 -38.84 -14.57 -12.55
N LEU A 368 -37.96 -15.50 -12.13
CA LEU A 368 -37.77 -16.78 -12.81
C LEU A 368 -39.03 -17.64 -12.75
N SER A 369 -39.68 -17.75 -11.58
CA SER A 369 -40.93 -18.50 -11.45
C SER A 369 -42.07 -17.91 -12.29
N GLY A 370 -42.10 -16.59 -12.46
CA GLY A 370 -43.05 -15.91 -13.34
C GLY A 370 -42.80 -16.22 -14.82
N LEU A 371 -41.54 -16.29 -15.24
CA LEU A 371 -41.16 -16.69 -16.61
C LEU A 371 -41.50 -18.17 -16.89
N PHE A 372 -41.33 -19.07 -15.92
CA PHE A 372 -41.71 -20.48 -16.06
C PHE A 372 -43.23 -20.72 -15.97
N ASN A 373 -43.97 -19.91 -15.21
CA ASN A 373 -45.44 -19.97 -15.17
C ASN A 373 -46.10 -19.40 -16.43
N VAL A 374 -45.41 -18.54 -17.20
CA VAL A 374 -45.91 -18.05 -18.50
C VAL A 374 -45.73 -19.10 -19.61
N GLY A 375 -44.94 -20.17 -19.38
CA GLY A 375 -44.73 -21.27 -20.32
C GLY A 375 -45.66 -22.48 -20.17
N SER A 376 -46.60 -22.48 -19.22
CA SER A 376 -47.43 -23.66 -18.91
C SER A 376 -48.92 -23.35 -18.80
N SER A 377 -49.47 -22.63 -19.78
CA SER A 377 -50.92 -22.65 -20.03
C SER A 377 -51.26 -22.35 -21.49
N SER A 378 -51.29 -23.39 -22.32
CA SER A 378 -52.36 -23.72 -23.28
C SER A 378 -51.82 -24.61 -24.40
N SER A 379 -52.39 -25.81 -24.50
CA SER A 379 -52.25 -26.69 -25.63
C SER A 379 -53.36 -26.44 -26.66
N LEU A 380 -53.02 -26.72 -27.92
CA LEU A 380 -53.84 -27.21 -29.03
C LEU A 380 -54.14 -26.28 -30.24
N THR A 381 -53.49 -26.69 -31.35
CA THR A 381 -53.92 -26.71 -32.76
C THR A 381 -53.73 -25.47 -33.65
N LYS A 382 -52.74 -25.49 -34.55
CA LYS A 382 -52.92 -25.80 -35.99
C LYS A 382 -51.62 -25.67 -36.81
N SER A 383 -51.48 -26.63 -37.72
CA SER A 383 -50.67 -26.72 -38.95
C SER A 383 -50.17 -25.44 -39.63
N GLY A 384 -48.95 -25.50 -40.20
CA GLY A 384 -48.68 -24.89 -41.51
C GLY A 384 -47.33 -24.19 -41.69
N LYS A 385 -46.36 -24.92 -42.28
CA LYS A 385 -45.33 -24.55 -43.28
C LYS A 385 -44.69 -23.15 -43.32
N ASP A 386 -43.35 -23.23 -43.49
CA ASP A 386 -42.42 -22.35 -44.22
C ASP A 386 -42.21 -20.91 -43.72
N VAL A 387 -40.94 -20.55 -43.49
CA VAL A 387 -40.16 -19.58 -44.29
C VAL A 387 -38.80 -19.35 -43.62
N TYR A 388 -37.74 -19.75 -44.34
CA TYR A 388 -36.37 -19.26 -44.19
C TYR A 388 -36.32 -17.78 -44.59
N GLY A 389 -35.63 -16.93 -43.82
CA GLY A 389 -35.38 -15.54 -44.21
C GLY A 389 -34.35 -14.84 -43.34
N SER A 390 -33.20 -14.55 -43.94
CA SER A 390 -32.06 -13.78 -43.44
C SER A 390 -32.41 -12.50 -42.69
N ILE A 391 -31.61 -12.15 -41.68
CA ILE A 391 -31.19 -10.76 -41.43
C ILE A 391 -29.73 -10.78 -40.94
N GLY A 392 -28.84 -10.31 -41.82
CA GLY A 392 -27.55 -9.75 -41.45
C GLY A 392 -27.64 -8.23 -41.39
N ASP A 393 -26.60 -7.64 -40.81
CA ASP A 393 -26.20 -6.24 -40.78
C ASP A 393 -27.16 -5.22 -40.13
N GLU A 394 -26.72 -4.70 -38.98
CA GLU A 394 -26.37 -3.29 -38.79
C GLU A 394 -26.19 -3.04 -37.29
N LEU A 395 -25.01 -2.55 -36.89
CA LEU A 395 -24.84 -1.56 -35.81
C LEU A 395 -23.37 -1.12 -35.79
N SER A 396 -23.05 -0.26 -36.76
CA SER A 396 -21.95 0.69 -36.65
C SER A 396 -22.40 1.85 -35.76
N GLY A 397 -21.48 2.32 -34.90
CA GLY A 397 -21.55 3.66 -34.31
C GLY A 397 -22.05 3.72 -32.87
N ALA A 398 -21.11 3.81 -31.93
CA ALA A 398 -21.27 4.69 -30.77
C ALA A 398 -19.90 5.19 -30.30
N ALA A 399 -19.81 6.50 -30.19
CA ALA A 399 -18.60 7.30 -30.05
C ALA A 399 -17.84 7.08 -28.74
N VAL A 400 -16.52 7.09 -28.88
CA VAL A 400 -15.55 7.43 -27.84
C VAL A 400 -15.82 8.88 -27.40
N VAL A 401 -16.04 9.11 -26.11
CA VAL A 401 -16.05 10.46 -25.52
C VAL A 401 -14.76 10.63 -24.72
N PRO A 402 -13.90 11.61 -25.06
CA PRO A 402 -12.65 11.85 -24.35
C PRO A 402 -12.86 12.84 -23.20
N MET A 403 -12.30 12.53 -22.02
CA MET A 403 -11.33 13.35 -21.27
C MET A 403 -10.99 12.70 -19.92
#